data_AF-A0A7X3XTT7-F1
#
_entry.id   AF-A0A7X3XTT7-F1
#
_cell.length_a   1.000
_cell.length_b   1.000
_cell.length_c   1.000
_cell.angle_alpha   90.00
_cell.angle_beta   90.00
_cell.angle_gamma   90.00
#
_symmetry.space_group_name_H-M   'P 1'
#
loop_
_entity.id
_entity.type
_entity.pdbx_description
1 polymer ?
#
loop_
_entity_poly.entity_id
_entity_poly.type
_entity_poly.pdbx_seq_one_letter_code
_entity_poly.pdbx_strand_id
1 'polypeptide(L)'
;MRDGLVFLGTENRVYVSFNDGDAWQLLRNNLPPAPMYGLVVQEHFNDLVVGTCGRGFWIMDDITPLQQMTDAVVSSDTGCWRGWG
;
A
#
# COMPACT_ATOMS: atom_id res chain seq x y z
N MET A 1 5.46 -14.61 3.70
CA MET A 1 4.45 -13.83 2.97
C MET A 1 3.16 -13.89 3.75
N ARG A 2 2.46 -12.77 3.93
CA ARG A 2 1.09 -12.78 4.49
C ARG A 2 0.14 -13.14 3.35
N ASP A 3 -0.69 -14.15 3.57
CA ASP A 3 -1.75 -14.51 2.62
C ASP A 3 -2.80 -13.38 2.58
N GLY A 4 -3.29 -13.09 1.38
CA GLY A 4 -4.27 -12.03 1.14
C GLY A 4 -3.74 -10.60 1.04
N LEU A 5 -2.42 -10.38 1.04
CA LEU A 5 -1.84 -9.07 0.74
C LEU A 5 -1.80 -8.82 -0.77
N VAL A 6 -2.58 -7.85 -1.26
CA VAL A 6 -2.66 -7.50 -2.68
C VAL A 6 -2.44 -5.99 -2.86
N PHE A 7 -1.73 -5.62 -3.93
CA PHE A 7 -1.50 -4.21 -4.30
C PHE A 7 -2.21 -3.88 -5.60
N LEU A 8 -2.80 -2.68 -5.68
CA LEU A 8 -3.47 -2.18 -6.88
C LEU A 8 -2.98 -0.77 -7.21
N GLY A 9 -2.50 -0.61 -8.44
CA GLY A 9 -2.03 0.65 -9.00
C GLY A 9 -3.14 1.27 -9.83
N THR A 10 -3.42 2.53 -9.60
CA THR A 10 -4.33 3.34 -10.43
C THR A 10 -3.54 4.46 -11.10
N GLU A 11 -4.20 5.30 -11.90
CA GLU A 11 -3.55 6.40 -12.60
C GLU A 11 -2.79 7.36 -11.65
N ASN A 12 -3.19 7.46 -10.38
CA ASN A 12 -2.66 8.50 -9.48
C ASN A 12 -2.27 7.98 -8.09
N ARG A 13 -2.64 6.74 -7.74
CA ARG A 13 -2.59 6.21 -6.37
C ARG A 13 -2.30 4.71 -6.35
N VAL A 14 -1.65 4.24 -5.29
CA VAL A 14 -1.54 2.82 -4.94
C VAL A 14 -2.52 2.50 -3.82
N TYR A 15 -3.20 1.37 -3.92
CA TYR A 15 -4.02 0.79 -2.87
C TYR A 15 -3.41 -0.53 -2.41
N VAL A 16 -3.64 -0.85 -1.14
CA VAL A 16 -3.28 -2.11 -0.52
C VAL A 16 -4.53 -2.77 0.03
N SER A 17 -4.67 -4.07 -0.19
CA SER A 17 -5.67 -4.92 0.42
C SER A 17 -4.98 -5.96 1.29
N PHE A 18 -5.55 -6.23 2.46
CA PHE A 18 -5.05 -7.23 3.42
C PHE A 18 -5.96 -8.47 3.49
N ASN A 19 -6.96 -8.55 2.61
CA ASN A 19 -8.04 -9.53 2.59
C ASN A 19 -8.41 -9.90 1.14
N ASP A 20 -7.41 -10.28 0.34
CA ASP A 20 -7.59 -10.81 -1.02
C ASP A 20 -8.34 -9.88 -2.00
N GLY A 21 -8.41 -8.59 -1.71
CA GLY A 21 -9.10 -7.59 -2.53
C GLY A 21 -10.53 -7.27 -2.09
N ASP A 22 -11.01 -7.82 -0.97
CA ASP A 22 -12.36 -7.52 -0.44
C ASP A 22 -12.47 -6.08 0.08
N ALA A 23 -11.38 -5.53 0.65
CA ALA A 23 -11.28 -4.16 1.10
C ALA A 23 -9.96 -3.52 0.68
N TRP A 24 -10.01 -2.24 0.31
CA TRP A 24 -8.87 -1.49 -0.21
C TRP A 24 -8.59 -0.26 0.65
N GLN A 25 -7.33 -0.09 1.03
CA GLN A 25 -6.83 1.07 1.74
C GLN A 25 -5.88 1.86 0.85
N LEU A 26 -5.97 3.19 0.88
CA LEU A 26 -5.05 4.04 0.15
C LEU A 26 -3.66 3.97 0.79
N LEU A 27 -2.67 3.52 0.01
CA LEU A 27 -1.27 3.57 0.42
C LEU A 27 -0.79 5.01 0.36
N ARG A 28 -0.85 5.71 1.50
CA ARG A 28 -0.36 7.09 1.63
C ARG A 28 1.15 7.08 1.75
N ASN A 29 1.82 6.98 0.62
CA ASN A 29 3.22 7.35 0.51
C ASN A 29 3.31 8.50 -0.48
N ASN A 30 4.31 9.39 -0.36
CA ASN A 30 4.48 10.61 -1.17
C ASN A 30 4.74 10.31 -2.67
N LEU A 31 3.84 9.58 -3.32
CA LEU A 31 3.92 9.19 -4.71
C LEU A 31 3.67 10.40 -5.60
N PRO A 32 4.50 10.59 -6.65
CA PRO A 32 4.21 11.57 -7.67
C PRO A 32 2.86 11.27 -8.32
N PRO A 33 2.02 12.29 -8.63
CA PRO A 33 0.82 12.08 -9.43
C PRO A 33 1.26 11.73 -10.86
N ALA A 34 1.28 10.43 -11.17
CA ALA A 34 1.66 9.90 -12.47
C ALA A 34 1.01 8.52 -12.71
N PRO A 35 0.60 8.22 -13.95
CA PRO A 35 0.03 6.93 -14.31
C PRO A 35 0.96 5.78 -13.92
N MET A 36 0.44 4.85 -13.12
CA MET A 36 1.16 3.64 -12.74
C MET A 36 0.79 2.52 -13.72
N TYR A 37 1.80 1.94 -14.36
CA TYR A 37 1.57 0.87 -15.36
C TYR A 37 1.95 -0.51 -14.85
N GLY A 38 2.76 -0.58 -13.80
CA GLY A 38 3.26 -1.85 -13.28
C GLY A 38 3.55 -1.76 -11.80
N LEU A 39 3.22 -2.84 -11.10
CA LEU A 39 3.56 -3.09 -9.71
C LEU A 39 4.29 -4.42 -9.65
N VAL A 40 5.43 -4.44 -8.99
CA VAL A 40 6.22 -5.66 -8.77
C VAL A 40 6.72 -5.66 -7.33
N VAL A 41 6.52 -6.76 -6.63
CA VAL A 41 7.18 -7.03 -5.36
C VAL A 41 8.53 -7.66 -5.67
N GLN A 42 9.61 -7.02 -5.27
CA GLN A 42 10.96 -7.58 -5.36
C GLN A 42 11.27 -8.39 -4.11
N GLU A 43 11.13 -9.70 -4.22
CA GLU A 43 11.19 -10.62 -3.06
C GLU A 43 12.54 -10.59 -2.32
N HIS A 44 13.65 -10.32 -3.03
CA HIS A 44 14.98 -10.34 -2.42
C HIS A 44 15.20 -9.20 -1.41
N PHE A 45 14.65 -8.02 -1.72
CA PHE A 45 14.75 -6.83 -0.87
C PHE A 45 13.45 -6.55 -0.09
N ASN A 46 12.39 -7.28 -0.43
CA ASN A 46 11.04 -7.04 0.06
C ASN A 46 10.54 -5.62 -0.29
N ASP A 47 10.88 -5.14 -1.48
CA ASP A 47 10.50 -3.80 -1.93
C ASP A 47 9.28 -3.84 -2.84
N LEU A 48 8.44 -2.81 -2.79
CA LEU A 48 7.39 -2.59 -3.78
C LEU A 48 7.85 -1.59 -4.82
N VAL A 49 8.02 -2.04 -6.05
CA VAL A 49 8.44 -1.24 -7.19
C VAL A 49 7.22 -0.87 -8.03
N VAL A 50 7.06 0.42 -8.29
CA VAL A 50 5.97 1.03 -9.06
C VAL A 50 6.56 1.67 -10.33
N GLY A 51 6.18 1.18 -11.50
CA GLY A 51 6.55 1.79 -12.78
C GLY A 51 5.63 2.94 -13.15
N THR A 52 6.18 4.13 -13.41
CA THR A 52 5.41 5.34 -13.78
C THR A 52 5.66 5.79 -15.22
N CYS A 53 4.62 6.29 -15.90
CA CYS A 53 4.76 6.86 -17.25
C CYS A 53 5.70 8.07 -17.26
N GLY A 54 6.83 7.98 -17.94
CA GLY A 54 7.68 9.15 -18.24
C GLY A 54 8.40 9.78 -17.05
N ARG A 55 8.31 9.20 -15.85
CA ARG A 55 8.99 9.68 -14.62
C ARG A 55 9.88 8.62 -13.97
N GLY A 56 10.04 7.45 -14.60
CA GLY A 56 10.87 6.35 -14.11
C GLY A 56 10.11 5.40 -13.19
N PHE A 57 10.78 4.91 -12.15
CA PHE A 57 10.22 4.00 -11.15
C PHE A 57 10.21 4.66 -9.77
N TRP A 58 9.23 4.30 -8.97
CA TRP A 58 9.14 4.63 -7.57
C TRP A 58 9.27 3.35 -6.74
N ILE A 59 10.01 3.39 -5.64
CA ILE A 59 10.28 2.22 -4.79
C ILE A 59 9.81 2.57 -3.39
N MET A 60 8.96 1.71 -2.82
CA MET A 60 8.77 1.63 -1.38
C MET A 60 9.75 0.59 -0.86
N ASP A 61 10.77 1.10 -0.18
CA ASP A 61 11.75 0.25 0.49
C ASP A 61 11.06 -0.48 1.65
N ASP A 62 11.28 -1.78 1.72
CA ASP A 62 10.83 -2.67 2.79
C ASP A 62 9.32 -2.63 3.11
N ILE A 63 8.56 -3.53 2.48
CA ILE A 63 7.12 -3.74 2.76
C ILE A 63 6.86 -4.63 3.99
N THR A 64 7.88 -5.00 4.77
CA THR A 64 7.72 -5.80 5.99
C THR A 64 6.65 -5.25 6.93
N PRO A 65 6.51 -3.93 7.16
CA PRO A 65 5.44 -3.39 8.00
C PRO A 65 4.04 -3.73 7.48
N LEU A 66 3.83 -3.71 6.16
CA LEU A 66 2.56 -4.07 5.54
C LEU A 66 2.30 -5.58 5.66
N GLN A 67 3.34 -6.40 5.54
CA GLN A 67 3.22 -7.85 5.73
C GLN A 67 2.93 -8.23 7.19
N GLN A 68 3.43 -7.45 8.14
CA GLN A 68 3.27 -7.68 9.58
C GLN A 68 2.00 -7.04 10.16
N MET A 69 1.34 -6.14 9.45
CA MET A 69 0.04 -5.60 9.85
C MET A 69 -0.94 -6.76 9.99
N THR A 70 -1.51 -6.93 11.19
CA THR A 70 -2.56 -7.91 11.51
C THR A 70 -3.93 -7.22 11.50
N ASP A 71 -5.02 -7.98 11.36
CA ASP A 71 -6.39 -7.42 11.31
C ASP A 71 -6.73 -6.58 12.55
N ALA A 72 -6.09 -6.88 13.69
CA ALA A 72 -6.19 -6.13 14.93
C ALA A 72 -5.72 -4.66 14.80
N VAL A 73 -4.73 -4.39 13.93
CA VAL A 73 -4.18 -3.04 13.72
C VAL A 73 -5.01 -2.27 12.71
N VAL A 74 -5.47 -2.94 11.64
CA VAL A 74 -6.31 -2.34 10.59
C VAL A 74 -7.64 -1.82 11.15
N SER A 75 -8.23 -2.50 12.14
CA SER A 75 -9.49 -2.09 12.77
C SER A 75 -9.35 -0.96 13.80
N SER A 76 -8.13 -0.54 14.16
CA SER A 76 -7.91 0.37 15.31
C SER A 76 -7.98 1.86 14.98
N ASP A 77 -8.07 2.24 13.69
CA ASP A 77 -8.08 3.65 13.26
C ASP A 77 -9.47 4.15 12.83
N THR A 78 -10.53 3.76 13.54
CA THR A 78 -11.90 4.25 13.29
C THR A 78 -12.63 4.72 14.56
N GLY A 79 -11.89 5.30 15.51
CA GLY A 79 -12.50 5.68 16.79
C GLY A 79 -11.70 6.59 17.69
N CYS A 80 -11.07 7.66 17.17
CA CYS A 80 -10.65 8.78 18.02
C CYS A 80 -11.51 10.01 17.79
N TRP A 81 -12.83 9.85 17.93
CA TRP A 81 -13.70 10.99 18.25
C TRP A 81 -13.56 11.27 19.75
N ARG A 82 -12.42 11.85 20.15
CA ARG A 82 -12.28 12.44 21.48
C ARG A 82 -13.02 13.78 21.47
N GLY A 83 -14.29 13.74 21.85
CA GLY A 83 -14.99 14.90 22.36
C GLY A 83 -14.23 15.44 23.58
N TRP A 84 -13.83 16.70 23.50
CA TRP A 84 -13.41 17.51 24.64
C TRP A 84 -14.00 18.91 24.46
N GLY A 85 -14.80 19.34 25.43
CA GLY A 85 -15.18 20.74 25.67
C GLY A 85 -16.52 21.15 25.08
#